data_AF-A0A7Y8HBW2-F1
#
_entry.id   AF-A0A7Y8HBW2-F1
#
_cell.length_a   1.000
_cell.length_b   1.000
_cell.length_c   1.000
_cell.angle_alpha   90.00
_cell.angle_beta   90.00
_cell.angle_gamma   90.00
#
_symmetry.space_group_name_H-M   'P 1'
#
loop_
_entity.id
_entity.type
_entity.pdbx_description
1 polymer ?
#
loop_
_entity_poly.entity_id
_entity_poly.type
_entity_poly.pdbx_seq_one_letter_code
_entity_poly.pdbx_strand_id
1 'polypeptide(L)' 'MPDMGVSIRVVKWLREKGHDASHLWDEGLNRMPNGAIFDKAISENRVILTFDLDFAEIVALSKRKKTSVVPFRLPAPPI' A
#
# COMPACT_ATOMS: atom_id res chain seq x y z
N MET A 1 -14.61 8.99 6.56
CA MET A 1 -13.53 9.19 7.57
C MET A 1 -12.31 8.41 7.11
N PRO A 2 -11.06 8.83 7.37
CA PRO A 2 -9.86 8.37 6.67
C PRO A 2 -9.42 6.98 7.16
N ASP A 3 -10.27 5.99 6.93
CA ASP A 3 -9.90 4.58 6.89
C ASP A 3 -9.51 4.24 5.45
N MET A 4 -8.73 3.17 5.26
CA MET A 4 -8.28 2.58 3.98
C MET A 4 -6.86 2.97 3.50
N GLY A 5 -6.02 3.57 4.34
CA GLY A 5 -4.57 3.61 4.14
C GLY A 5 -3.86 2.73 5.15
N VAL A 6 -2.77 2.06 4.78
CA VAL A 6 -1.89 1.43 5.77
C VAL A 6 -1.43 2.47 6.77
N SER A 7 -1.81 2.34 8.05
CA SER A 7 -1.45 3.33 9.06
C SER A 7 0.05 3.67 8.98
N ILE A 8 0.38 4.97 9.04
CA ILE A 8 1.78 5.46 9.00
C ILE A 8 2.68 4.77 10.04
N ARG A 9 2.09 4.24 11.12
CA ARG A 9 2.79 3.42 12.13
C ARG A 9 3.38 2.15 11.54
N VAL A 10 2.67 1.46 10.65
CA VAL A 10 3.18 0.25 9.97
C VAL A 10 4.35 0.60 9.06
N VAL A 11 4.30 1.74 8.37
CA VAL A 11 5.41 2.22 7.52
C VAL A 11 6.64 2.55 8.38
N LYS A 12 6.46 3.22 9.52
CA LYS A 12 7.55 3.45 10.48
C LYS A 12 8.14 2.14 11.01
N TRP A 13 7.30 1.20 11.43
CA TRP A 13 7.74 -0.10 11.93
C TRP A 13 8.52 -0.90 10.87
N LEU A 14 8.07 -0.89 9.60
CA LEU A 14 8.81 -1.52 8.50
C LEU A 14 10.17 -0.86 8.26
N ARG A 15 10.24 0.48 8.31
CA ARG A 15 11.50 1.23 8.20
C ARG A 15 12.45 0.89 9.36
N GLU A 16 11.95 0.79 10.59
CA GLU A 16 12.74 0.38 11.77
C GLU A 16 13.28 -1.05 11.64
N LYS A 17 12.59 -1.93 10.89
CA LYS A 17 13.06 -3.27 10.55
C LYS A 17 14.00 -3.31 9.34
N GLY A 18 14.35 -2.16 8.76
CA GLY A 18 15.30 -2.03 7.65
C GLY A 18 14.68 -2.14 6.26
N HIS A 19 13.35 -2.06 6.14
CA HIS A 19 12.67 -2.09 4.84
C HIS A 19 12.51 -0.68 4.24
N ASP A 20 12.67 -0.55 2.92
CA ASP A 20 12.25 0.64 2.17
C ASP A 20 10.72 0.64 2.02
N ALA A 21 10.06 1.37 2.92
CA ALA A 21 8.61 1.57 2.89
C ALA A 21 8.29 3.07 2.77
N SER A 22 7.36 3.42 1.88
CA SER A 22 6.79 4.76 1.78
C SER A 22 5.28 4.74 1.98
N HIS A 23 4.74 5.86 2.46
CA HIS A 23 3.30 6.05 2.61
C HIS A 23 2.86 7.18 1.68
N LEU A 24 1.74 7.01 0.97
CA LEU A 24 1.25 8.03 0.02
C LEU A 24 1.04 9.41 0.68
N TRP A 25 0.73 9.47 1.98
CA TRP A 25 0.68 10.76 2.69
C TRP A 25 2.04 11.44 2.82
N ASP A 26 3.12 10.69 3.05
CA ASP A 26 4.48 11.26 3.16
C ASP A 26 4.87 11.94 1.83
N GLU A 27 4.30 11.48 0.72
CA GLU A 27 4.54 11.98 -0.63
C GLU A 27 3.49 13.01 -1.09
N GLY A 28 2.48 13.34 -0.26
CA GLY A 28 1.38 14.23 -0.65
C GLY A 28 0.42 13.63 -1.70
N LEU A 29 0.45 12.31 -1.88
CA LEU A 29 -0.31 11.54 -2.88
C LEU A 29 -1.56 10.86 -2.29
N ASN A 30 -2.06 11.34 -1.15
CA ASN A 30 -3.17 10.73 -0.41
C ASN A 30 -4.52 10.73 -1.16
N ARG A 31 -4.64 11.45 -2.28
CA ARG A 31 -5.84 11.49 -3.14
C ARG A 31 -5.63 10.79 -4.48
N MET A 32 -4.51 10.07 -4.64
CA MET A 32 -4.20 9.35 -5.86
C MET A 32 -5.23 8.22 -6.09
N PRO A 33 -5.82 8.11 -7.29
CA PRO A 33 -6.78 7.04 -7.57
C PRO A 33 -6.09 5.67 -7.65
N ASN A 34 -6.81 4.60 -7.32
CA ASN A 34 -6.28 3.23 -7.24
C ASN A 34 -5.42 2.85 -8.46
N GLY A 35 -5.90 3.12 -9.69
CA GLY A 35 -5.13 2.82 -10.91
C GLY A 35 -3.76 3.50 -10.96
N ALA A 36 -3.66 4.77 -10.54
CA ALA A 36 -2.40 5.49 -10.52
C ALA A 36 -1.46 4.98 -9.41
N ILE A 37 -1.99 4.45 -8.31
CA ILE A 37 -1.20 3.77 -7.27
C ILE A 37 -0.54 2.51 -7.86
N PHE A 38 -1.25 1.74 -8.67
CA PHE A 38 -0.68 0.59 -9.40
C PHE A 38 0.40 1.01 -10.38
N ASP A 39 0.16 2.04 -11.20
CA ASP A 39 1.16 2.52 -12.17
C ASP A 39 2.44 3.01 -11.48
N LYS A 40 2.31 3.75 -10.37
CA LYS A 40 3.45 4.17 -9.54
C LYS A 40 4.20 2.96 -9.00
N ALA A 41 3.50 2.01 -8.38
CA ALA A 41 4.13 0.82 -7.81
C ALA A 41 4.88 -0.02 -8.87
N ILE A 42 4.33 -0.13 -10.08
CA ILE A 42 5.00 -0.81 -11.20
C ILE A 42 6.24 -0.02 -11.64
N SER A 43 6.12 1.30 -11.80
CA SER A 43 7.23 2.16 -12.26
C SER A 43 8.41 2.18 -11.28
N GLU A 44 8.12 2.07 -9.98
CA GLU A 44 9.12 2.10 -8.91
C GLU A 44 9.51 0.71 -8.43
N ASN A 45 8.97 -0.35 -9.04
CA ASN A 45 9.17 -1.75 -8.63
C ASN A 45 8.86 -1.98 -7.13
N ARG A 46 7.76 -1.42 -6.65
CA ARG A 46 7.29 -1.49 -5.25
C ARG A 46 6.13 -2.48 -5.09
N VAL A 47 5.99 -2.97 -3.85
CA VAL A 47 4.84 -3.77 -3.40
C VAL A 47 3.83 -2.84 -2.74
N ILE A 48 2.54 -2.97 -3.11
CA ILE A 48 1.47 -2.20 -2.46
C ILE A 48 1.05 -2.93 -1.19
N LEU A 49 1.08 -2.21 -0.07
CA LEU A 49 0.48 -2.66 1.19
C LEU A 49 -0.85 -1.94 1.37
N THR A 50 -1.91 -2.68 1.69
CA THR A 50 -3.27 -2.11 1.83
C THR A 50 -4.08 -2.84 2.90
N PHE A 51 -4.99 -2.15 3.57
CA PHE A 51 -6.05 -2.78 4.40
C PHE A 51 -7.37 -2.93 3.63
N ASP A 52 -7.46 -2.29 2.45
CA ASP A 52 -8.63 -2.30 1.60
C ASP A 52 -8.66 -3.59 0.75
N LEU A 53 -9.75 -4.35 0.87
CA LEU A 53 -9.92 -5.62 0.16
C LEU A 53 -10.19 -5.42 -1.34
N ASP A 54 -10.69 -4.25 -1.74
CA ASP A 54 -11.03 -3.93 -3.12
C ASP A 54 -9.78 -3.92 -4.02
N PHE A 55 -8.60 -3.63 -3.44
CA PHE A 55 -7.33 -3.68 -4.18
C PHE A 55 -6.93 -5.10 -4.60
N ALA A 56 -7.23 -6.12 -3.78
CA ALA A 56 -6.94 -7.51 -4.12
C ALA A 56 -7.83 -7.97 -5.29
N GLU A 57 -9.08 -7.51 -5.32
CA GLU A 57 -10.01 -7.74 -6.42
C GLU A 57 -9.54 -7.05 -7.70
N ILE A 58 -9.12 -5.78 -7.62
CA ILE A 58 -8.56 -5.03 -8.76
C ILE A 58 -7.36 -5.77 -9.36
N VAL A 59 -6.45 -6.31 -8.55
CA VAL A 59 -5.31 -7.11 -9.04
C VAL A 59 -5.79 -8.36 -9.78
N ALA A 60 -6.69 -9.13 -9.17
CA ALA A 60 -7.21 -10.37 -9.73
C ALA A 60 -7.90 -10.16 -11.09
N LEU A 61 -8.64 -9.06 -11.22
CA LEU A 61 -9.33 -8.68 -12.45
C LEU A 61 -8.41 -8.04 -13.49
N SER A 62 -7.32 -7.37 -13.07
CA SER A 62 -6.51 -6.54 -13.95
C SER A 62 -5.73 -7.31 -15.03
N LYS A 63 -5.53 -8.64 -14.92
CA LYS A 63 -4.69 -9.49 -15.80
C LYS A 63 -3.27 -8.95 -16.09
N ARG A 64 -2.89 -7.80 -15.52
CA ARG A 64 -1.64 -7.09 -15.77
C ARG A 64 -0.62 -7.60 -14.77
N LYS A 65 0.43 -8.25 -15.28
CA LYS A 65 1.62 -8.52 -14.48
C LYS A 65 2.39 -7.22 -14.27
N LYS A 66 2.69 -6.87 -13.01
CA LYS A 66 4.01 -6.41 -12.51
C LYS A 66 4.00 -5.74 -11.11
N THR A 67 2.90 -5.76 -10.36
CA THR A 67 2.93 -5.31 -8.95
C THR A 67 2.32 -6.36 -8.04
N SER A 68 2.99 -6.65 -6.93
CA SER A 68 2.44 -7.47 -5.86
C SER A 68 1.63 -6.60 -4.91
N VAL A 69 0.51 -7.12 -4.44
CA VAL A 69 -0.30 -6.48 -3.40
C VAL A 69 -0.36 -7.41 -2.20
N VAL A 70 -0.05 -6.88 -1.02
CA VAL A 70 -0.17 -7.61 0.23
C VAL A 70 -1.28 -6.95 1.04
N PRO A 71 -2.48 -7.56 1.08
CA PRO A 71 -3.54 -7.12 1.97
C PRO A 71 -3.16 -7.45 3.42
N PHE A 72 -3.14 -6.44 4.28
CA PHE A 72 -2.88 -6.59 5.69
C PHE A 72 -4.20 -6.78 6.42
N ARG A 73 -4.24 -7.77 7.31
CA ARG A 73 -5.19 -7.85 8.42
C ARG A 73 -4.38 -7.98 9.69
N LEU A 74 -3.98 -6.84 10.23
CA LEU A 74 -3.29 -6.80 11.50
C LEU A 74 -4.25 -6.30 12.58
N PRO A 75 -4.27 -6.92 13.78
CA PRO A 75 -4.67 -6.20 14.97
C PRO A 75 -3.75 -4.98 15.13
N ALA A 76 -4.21 -3.92 15.81
CA ALA A 76 -3.42 -2.70 15.98
C ALA A 76 -1.97 -3.04 16.41
N PRO A 77 -0.95 -2.47 15.76
CA PRO A 77 0.44 -2.83 16.06
C PRO A 77 0.75 -2.56 17.54
N PRO A 78 1.58 -3.41 18.18
CA PRO A 78 1.96 -3.21 19.57
C PRO A 78 2.67 -1.86 19.72
N ILE A 79 2.31 -1.16 20.79
CA ILE A 79 2.82 0.16 21.18
C ILE A 79 4.25 0.01 21.72
#